data_AF-A0A3S8YJW8-F1
#
_entry.id   AF-A0A3S8YJW8-F1
#
_cell.length_a   1.000
_cell.length_b   1.000
_cell.length_c   1.000
_cell.angle_alpha   90.00
_cell.angle_beta   90.00
_cell.angle_gamma   90.00
#
_symmetry.space_group_name_H-M   'P 1'
#
loop_
_entity.id
_entity.type
_entity.pdbx_description
1 polymer ?
#
loop_
_entity_poly.entity_id
_entity_poly.type
_entity_poly.pdbx_seq_one_letter_code
_entity_poly.pdbx_strand_id
1 'polypeptide(L)'
;MEEAAERLRNERTERSAERARSAAPAGASALTRSRVRLDQPRSDRRKLLPEYDPEAFGRLSERVARFLGTGRFIVWMSLVIVVWVLWNVFAPDHLRFDQYPFIFLTLMLSLQASYAAPLILLAQNRQDDRDRVTHEQDRKQNERSIADTEYLTREIAALRMGLGEVATRDWIRSEFQDLIKEMDERRLFSGESDEGDR
;
A
#
# COMPACT_ATOMS: atom_id res chain seq x y z
N MET A 1 -66.20 56.90 -13.54
CA MET A 1 -65.61 56.22 -12.37
C MET A 1 -65.08 54.83 -12.74
N GLU A 2 -65.76 54.11 -13.64
CA GLU A 2 -65.37 52.77 -14.12
C GLU A 2 -64.12 52.78 -15.03
N GLU A 3 -64.02 53.78 -15.91
CA GLU A 3 -62.90 53.93 -16.86
C GLU A 3 -61.52 54.18 -16.19
N ALA A 4 -61.51 54.80 -15.01
CA ALA A 4 -60.28 55.05 -14.25
C ALA A 4 -59.77 53.80 -13.53
N ALA A 5 -60.69 52.89 -13.15
CA ALA A 5 -60.35 51.64 -12.48
C ALA A 5 -59.80 50.60 -13.48
N GLU A 6 -60.28 50.60 -14.72
CA GLU A 6 -59.76 49.74 -15.78
C GLU A 6 -58.37 50.17 -16.26
N ARG A 7 -58.11 51.48 -16.38
CA ARG A 7 -56.79 52.01 -16.75
C ARG A 7 -55.70 51.61 -15.74
N LEU A 8 -56.00 51.70 -14.44
CA LEU A 8 -55.08 51.27 -13.38
C LEU A 8 -54.86 49.75 -13.33
N ARG A 9 -55.85 48.96 -13.76
CA ARG A 9 -55.72 47.50 -13.86
C ARG A 9 -54.83 47.14 -15.04
N ASN A 10 -55.02 47.79 -16.20
CA ASN A 10 -54.20 47.55 -17.40
C ASN A 10 -52.73 47.94 -17.20
N GLU A 11 -52.47 49.09 -16.57
CA GLU A 11 -51.09 49.53 -16.25
C GLU A 11 -50.36 48.57 -15.29
N ARG A 12 -51.09 47.91 -14.38
CA ARG A 12 -50.49 46.90 -13.48
C ARG A 12 -50.12 45.63 -14.24
N THR A 13 -50.97 45.16 -15.17
CA THR A 13 -50.67 44.00 -16.01
C THR A 13 -49.51 44.24 -16.98
N GLU A 14 -49.39 45.44 -17.53
CA GLU A 14 -48.27 45.81 -18.39
C GLU A 14 -46.94 45.89 -17.62
N ARG A 15 -46.93 46.54 -16.44
CA ARG A 15 -45.72 46.61 -15.60
C ARG A 15 -45.27 45.25 -15.05
N SER A 16 -46.19 44.31 -14.84
CA SER A 16 -45.85 42.96 -14.39
C SER A 16 -45.34 42.06 -15.52
N ALA A 17 -45.85 42.24 -16.75
CA ALA A 17 -45.30 41.59 -17.94
C ALA A 17 -43.90 42.12 -18.31
N GLU A 18 -43.64 43.41 -18.09
CA GLU A 18 -42.35 44.04 -18.39
C GLU A 18 -41.26 43.67 -17.35
N ARG A 19 -41.64 43.55 -16.06
CA ARG A 19 -40.78 42.99 -15.00
C ARG A 19 -40.44 41.52 -15.22
N ALA A 20 -41.34 40.73 -15.80
CA ALA A 20 -41.07 39.32 -16.12
C ALA A 20 -40.07 39.15 -17.28
N ARG A 21 -40.03 40.09 -18.25
CA ARG A 21 -39.05 40.07 -19.36
C ARG A 21 -37.68 40.61 -18.97
N SER A 22 -37.60 41.48 -17.96
CA SER A 22 -36.35 42.09 -17.48
C SER A 22 -35.65 41.30 -16.37
N ALA A 23 -36.24 40.20 -15.89
CA ALA A 23 -35.67 39.29 -14.88
C ALA A 23 -35.14 37.97 -15.49
N ALA A 24 -34.71 37.98 -16.75
CA ALA A 24 -33.98 36.86 -17.35
C ALA A 24 -32.46 37.05 -17.10
N PRO A 25 -31.78 36.14 -16.37
CA PRO A 25 -30.34 36.22 -16.21
C PRO A 25 -29.65 35.99 -17.56
N ALA A 26 -29.08 37.07 -18.10
CA ALA A 26 -28.08 37.00 -19.15
C ALA A 26 -26.84 36.27 -18.60
N GLY A 27 -26.59 35.04 -19.08
CA GLY A 27 -25.32 34.36 -18.77
C GLY A 27 -25.28 32.83 -18.70
N ALA A 28 -26.24 32.08 -19.26
CA ALA A 28 -26.24 30.61 -19.15
C ALA A 28 -26.30 29.84 -20.49
N SER A 29 -25.81 30.41 -21.60
CA SER A 29 -25.64 29.70 -22.89
C SER A 29 -24.20 29.60 -23.35
N ALA A 30 -23.23 29.63 -22.42
CA ALA A 30 -21.87 29.25 -22.69
C ALA A 30 -21.53 28.01 -21.87
N LEU A 31 -21.20 26.92 -22.58
CA LEU A 31 -20.47 25.74 -22.08
C LEU A 31 -21.28 24.62 -21.42
N THR A 32 -22.27 24.05 -22.11
CA THR A 32 -22.39 22.57 -22.12
C THR A 32 -21.37 21.97 -23.09
N ARG A 33 -20.10 22.36 -22.93
CA ARG A 33 -19.01 21.49 -23.34
C ARG A 33 -18.92 20.50 -22.21
N SER A 34 -19.56 19.34 -22.39
CA SER A 34 -19.33 18.16 -21.57
C SER A 34 -17.82 18.03 -21.40
N ARG A 35 -17.29 18.42 -20.24
CA ARG A 35 -15.90 18.17 -19.88
C ARG A 35 -15.86 16.67 -19.64
N VAL A 36 -15.61 15.93 -20.72
CA VAL A 36 -15.05 14.59 -20.64
C VAL A 36 -13.78 14.75 -19.82
N ARG A 37 -13.86 14.44 -18.51
CA ARG A 37 -12.67 14.39 -17.67
C ARG A 37 -11.80 13.29 -18.26
N LEU A 38 -10.73 13.70 -18.92
CA LEU A 38 -9.65 12.84 -19.44
C LEU A 38 -8.77 12.26 -18.31
N ASP A 39 -9.22 12.39 -17.07
CA ASP A 39 -8.47 12.10 -15.83
C ASP A 39 -8.84 10.74 -15.24
N GLN A 40 -9.77 10.01 -15.85
CA GLN A 40 -9.98 8.59 -15.56
C GLN A 40 -9.40 7.79 -16.72
N PRO A 41 -8.31 7.03 -16.52
CA PRO A 41 -7.87 6.11 -17.54
C PRO A 41 -9.00 5.11 -17.74
N ARG A 42 -9.67 5.18 -18.91
CA ARG A 42 -10.57 4.11 -19.36
C ARG A 42 -9.70 2.88 -19.56
N SER A 43 -9.66 2.01 -18.56
CA SER A 43 -9.14 0.65 -18.68
C SER A 43 -10.15 -0.23 -19.41
N ASP A 44 -10.64 0.23 -20.56
CA ASP A 44 -11.46 -0.57 -21.45
C ASP A 44 -10.55 -1.25 -22.48
N ARG A 45 -9.53 -1.95 -21.96
CA ARG A 45 -8.73 -2.86 -22.78
C ARG A 45 -9.58 -4.11 -22.93
N ARG A 46 -10.37 -4.18 -24.00
CA ARG A 46 -10.94 -5.45 -24.49
C ARG A 46 -9.78 -6.44 -24.59
N LYS A 47 -9.60 -7.26 -23.55
CA LYS A 47 -8.63 -8.34 -23.53
C LYS A 47 -9.23 -9.44 -24.39
N LEU A 48 -8.85 -9.43 -25.66
CA LEU A 48 -8.97 -10.57 -26.58
C LEU A 48 -7.84 -11.59 -26.35
N LEU A 49 -7.19 -11.53 -25.19
CA LEU A 49 -6.18 -12.50 -24.79
C LEU A 49 -6.89 -13.60 -24.00
N PRO A 50 -6.64 -14.89 -24.30
CA PRO A 50 -7.09 -15.98 -23.44
C PRO A 50 -6.75 -15.65 -22.00
N GLU A 51 -7.75 -15.68 -21.11
CA GLU A 51 -7.56 -15.44 -19.69
C GLU A 51 -6.71 -16.57 -19.13
N TYR A 52 -5.40 -16.35 -19.15
CA TYR A 52 -4.41 -17.20 -18.52
C TYR A 52 -4.60 -17.06 -17.01
N ASP A 53 -5.21 -18.07 -16.39
CA ASP A 53 -5.55 -18.07 -14.97
C ASP A 53 -4.26 -18.03 -14.11
N PRO A 54 -3.93 -16.85 -13.53
CA PRO A 54 -2.69 -16.65 -12.79
C PRO A 54 -2.67 -17.45 -11.48
N GLU A 55 -3.83 -17.92 -11.01
CA GLU A 55 -3.98 -18.66 -9.75
C GLU A 55 -3.59 -20.14 -9.90
N ALA A 56 -3.86 -20.75 -11.06
CA ALA A 56 -3.44 -22.11 -11.37
C ALA A 56 -1.91 -22.21 -11.49
N PHE A 57 -1.29 -21.25 -12.19
CA PHE A 57 0.17 -21.15 -12.28
C PHE A 57 0.80 -20.72 -10.97
N GLY A 58 0.11 -19.90 -10.18
CA GLY A 58 0.35 -19.62 -8.76
C GLY A 58 0.76 -20.85 -7.97
N ARG A 59 -0.19 -21.79 -7.91
CA ARG A 59 -0.09 -23.04 -7.18
C ARG A 59 0.91 -24.02 -7.79
N LEU A 60 1.02 -24.04 -9.12
CA LEU A 60 2.01 -24.87 -9.82
C LEU A 60 3.44 -24.42 -9.48
N SER A 61 3.74 -23.12 -9.56
CA SER A 61 5.08 -22.59 -9.24
C SER A 61 5.47 -22.86 -7.79
N GLU A 62 4.55 -22.71 -6.84
CA GLU A 62 4.84 -22.97 -5.42
C GLU A 62 5.15 -24.45 -5.17
N ARG A 63 4.43 -25.34 -5.85
CA ARG A 63 4.69 -26.79 -5.79
C ARG A 63 6.04 -27.13 -6.44
N VAL A 64 6.36 -26.54 -7.59
CA VAL A 64 7.65 -26.72 -8.28
C VAL A 64 8.80 -26.17 -7.45
N ALA A 65 8.67 -25.00 -6.82
CA ALA A 65 9.68 -24.41 -5.95
C ALA A 65 9.99 -25.29 -4.74
N ARG A 66 8.96 -25.81 -4.06
CA ARG A 66 9.15 -26.79 -2.96
C ARG A 66 9.77 -28.10 -3.44
N PHE A 67 9.49 -28.50 -4.68
CA PHE A 67 10.01 -29.72 -5.28
C PHE A 67 11.48 -29.60 -5.70
N LEU A 68 11.89 -28.46 -6.28
CA LEU A 68 13.28 -28.20 -6.69
C LEU A 68 14.20 -27.91 -5.50
N GLY A 69 13.72 -27.24 -4.46
CA GLY A 69 14.54 -26.87 -3.29
C GLY A 69 14.83 -28.02 -2.33
N THR A 70 14.02 -29.09 -2.36
CA THR A 70 14.23 -30.28 -1.53
C THR A 70 14.97 -31.30 -2.40
N GLY A 71 16.22 -31.66 -2.09
CA GLY A 71 17.09 -32.54 -2.91
C GLY A 71 16.53 -33.90 -3.39
N ARG A 72 15.29 -34.23 -3.03
CA ARG A 72 14.45 -35.31 -3.56
C ARG A 72 14.31 -35.31 -5.09
N PHE A 73 14.33 -34.15 -5.76
CA PHE A 73 14.28 -34.10 -7.24
C PHE A 73 15.46 -34.85 -7.87
N ILE A 74 16.66 -34.59 -7.36
CA ILE A 74 17.90 -35.21 -7.86
C ILE A 74 17.85 -36.72 -7.63
N VAL A 75 17.40 -37.16 -6.44
CA VAL A 75 17.26 -38.58 -6.11
C VAL A 75 16.30 -39.30 -7.09
N TRP A 76 15.14 -38.71 -7.39
CA TRP A 76 14.21 -39.30 -8.34
C TRP A 76 14.77 -39.29 -9.77
N MET A 77 15.35 -38.19 -10.23
CA MET A 77 15.98 -38.14 -11.56
C MET A 77 17.08 -39.19 -11.73
N SER A 78 17.95 -39.34 -10.74
CA SER A 78 18.99 -40.39 -10.73
C SER A 78 18.38 -41.78 -10.73
N LEU A 79 17.31 -42.02 -9.95
CA LEU A 79 16.64 -43.32 -9.92
C LEU A 79 16.03 -43.68 -11.28
N VAL A 80 15.39 -42.74 -11.98
CA VAL A 80 14.84 -42.97 -13.33
C VAL A 80 15.96 -43.35 -14.31
N ILE A 81 17.07 -42.60 -14.30
CA ILE A 81 18.23 -42.88 -15.17
C ILE A 81 18.80 -44.27 -14.86
N VAL A 82 19.01 -44.59 -13.58
CA VAL A 82 19.54 -45.90 -13.15
C VAL A 82 18.61 -47.02 -13.57
N VAL A 83 17.29 -46.90 -13.32
CA VAL A 83 16.30 -47.91 -13.72
C VAL A 83 16.30 -48.10 -15.23
N TRP A 84 16.41 -47.03 -16.03
CA TRP A 84 16.47 -47.11 -17.50
C TRP A 84 17.71 -47.84 -18.00
N VAL A 85 18.88 -47.51 -17.42
CA VAL A 85 20.15 -48.17 -17.76
C VAL A 85 20.09 -49.65 -17.36
N LEU A 86 19.64 -49.96 -16.14
CA LEU A 86 19.50 -51.33 -15.67
C LEU A 86 18.54 -52.12 -16.57
N TRP A 87 17.40 -51.54 -16.95
CA TRP A 87 16.46 -52.17 -17.87
C TRP A 87 17.12 -52.50 -19.20
N ASN A 88 17.85 -51.56 -19.83
CA ASN A 88 18.49 -51.82 -21.12
C ASN A 88 19.71 -52.76 -21.05
N VAL A 89 20.41 -52.82 -19.90
CA VAL A 89 21.55 -53.73 -19.71
C VAL A 89 21.08 -55.16 -19.43
N PHE A 90 20.10 -55.34 -18.54
CA PHE A 90 19.60 -56.65 -18.13
C PHE A 90 18.52 -57.21 -19.05
N ALA A 91 17.90 -56.40 -19.92
CA ALA A 91 16.97 -56.88 -20.92
C ALA A 91 17.70 -57.79 -21.95
N PRO A 92 17.09 -58.92 -22.34
CA PRO A 92 17.62 -59.77 -23.40
C PRO A 92 17.55 -59.06 -24.76
N ASP A 93 18.42 -59.44 -25.72
CA ASP A 93 18.66 -58.71 -26.98
C ASP A 93 17.42 -58.36 -27.82
N HIS A 94 16.35 -59.13 -27.68
CA HIS A 94 15.08 -58.91 -28.38
C HIS A 94 14.18 -57.83 -27.73
N LEU A 95 14.48 -57.39 -26.51
CA LEU A 95 13.75 -56.35 -25.75
C LEU A 95 14.62 -55.13 -25.42
N ARG A 96 15.86 -55.09 -25.91
CA ARG A 96 16.75 -53.93 -25.77
C ARG A 96 16.26 -52.80 -26.68
N PHE A 97 15.46 -51.90 -26.11
CA PHE A 97 14.97 -50.71 -26.82
C PHE A 97 16.10 -49.69 -27.10
N ASP A 98 17.13 -49.64 -26.25
CA ASP A 98 18.18 -48.62 -26.30
C ASP A 98 19.57 -49.22 -25.98
N GLN A 99 20.25 -49.76 -27.00
CA GLN A 99 21.64 -50.26 -26.89
C GLN A 99 22.65 -49.10 -26.74
N TYR A 100 23.84 -49.38 -26.19
CA TYR A 100 24.93 -48.41 -26.08
C TYR A 100 25.19 -47.74 -27.45
N PRO A 101 25.07 -46.41 -27.61
CA PRO A 101 25.27 -45.33 -26.62
C PRO A 101 24.02 -44.70 -25.97
N PHE A 102 22.90 -45.41 -25.83
CA PHE A 102 21.64 -44.91 -25.22
C PHE A 102 21.08 -43.65 -25.92
N ILE A 103 20.75 -43.78 -27.20
CA ILE A 103 20.30 -42.65 -28.03
C ILE A 103 18.95 -42.11 -27.56
N PHE A 104 18.03 -42.98 -27.11
CA PHE A 104 16.71 -42.54 -26.64
C PHE A 104 16.82 -41.77 -25.32
N LEU A 105 17.62 -42.26 -24.38
CA LEU A 105 17.88 -41.53 -23.14
C LEU A 105 18.48 -40.14 -23.43
N THR A 106 19.42 -40.06 -24.36
CA THR A 106 20.05 -38.80 -24.76
C THR A 106 19.07 -37.84 -25.43
N LEU A 107 18.23 -38.33 -26.33
CA LEU A 107 17.17 -37.55 -26.97
C LEU A 107 16.15 -37.04 -25.95
N MET A 108 15.77 -37.88 -24.98
CA MET A 108 14.83 -37.50 -23.94
C MET A 108 15.42 -36.43 -23.01
N LEU A 109 16.69 -36.56 -22.61
CA LEU A 109 17.37 -35.57 -21.77
C LEU A 109 17.56 -34.23 -22.51
N SER A 110 17.89 -34.26 -23.80
CA SER A 110 18.03 -33.03 -24.59
C SER A 110 16.68 -32.31 -24.77
N LEU A 111 15.60 -33.05 -25.02
CA LEU A 111 14.25 -32.51 -25.04
C LEU A 111 13.84 -31.95 -23.66
N GLN A 112 14.16 -32.66 -22.58
CA GLN A 112 13.87 -32.25 -21.21
C GLN A 112 14.52 -30.90 -20.90
N ALA A 113 15.79 -30.72 -21.26
CA ALA A 113 16.49 -29.44 -21.11
C ALA A 113 15.85 -28.32 -21.95
N SER A 114 15.49 -28.63 -23.20
CA SER A 114 14.86 -27.67 -24.13
C SER A 114 13.50 -27.16 -23.63
N TYR A 115 12.68 -28.04 -23.05
CA TYR A 115 11.37 -27.66 -22.50
C TYR A 115 11.45 -27.08 -21.08
N ALA A 116 12.49 -27.41 -20.31
CA ALA A 116 12.70 -26.82 -18.99
C ALA A 116 12.98 -25.32 -19.05
N ALA A 117 13.79 -24.86 -20.02
CA ALA A 117 14.13 -23.44 -20.18
C ALA A 117 12.91 -22.50 -20.28
N PRO A 118 11.92 -22.71 -21.18
CA PRO A 118 10.74 -21.86 -21.25
C PRO A 118 9.84 -21.97 -20.02
N LEU A 119 9.72 -23.15 -19.40
CA LEU A 119 8.96 -23.30 -18.15
C LEU A 119 9.58 -22.51 -17.00
N ILE A 120 10.91 -22.52 -16.90
CA ILE A 120 11.66 -21.74 -15.92
C ILE A 120 11.52 -20.25 -16.20
N LEU A 121 11.63 -19.82 -17.47
CA LEU A 121 11.44 -18.42 -17.86
C LEU A 121 10.03 -17.90 -17.53
N LEU A 122 8.99 -18.72 -17.75
CA LEU A 122 7.62 -18.35 -17.35
C LEU A 122 7.46 -18.29 -15.83
N ALA A 123 8.15 -19.16 -15.08
CA ALA A 123 8.15 -19.12 -13.62
C ALA A 123 8.88 -17.89 -13.07
N GLN A 124 9.98 -17.47 -13.72
CA GLN A 124 10.80 -16.33 -13.34
C GLN A 124 10.12 -14.98 -13.61
N ASN A 125 9.52 -14.78 -14.79
CA ASN A 125 8.81 -13.53 -15.12
C ASN A 125 7.77 -13.12 -14.07
N ARG A 126 7.13 -14.10 -13.41
CA ARG A 126 6.13 -13.84 -12.37
C ARG A 126 6.73 -13.63 -10.97
N GLN A 127 7.94 -14.14 -10.72
CA GLN A 127 8.69 -13.77 -9.51
C GLN A 127 9.16 -12.32 -9.64
N ASP A 128 9.71 -11.94 -10.79
CA ASP A 128 10.17 -10.58 -11.07
C ASP A 128 9.03 -9.54 -10.97
N ASP A 129 7.82 -9.87 -11.45
CA ASP A 129 6.65 -8.99 -11.32
C ASP A 129 6.21 -8.81 -9.85
N ARG A 130 6.28 -9.87 -9.03
CA ARG A 130 5.96 -9.78 -7.59
C ARG A 130 7.03 -8.98 -6.85
N ASP A 131 8.29 -9.27 -7.13
CA ASP A 131 9.43 -8.59 -6.52
C ASP A 131 9.39 -7.10 -6.87
N ARG A 132 9.03 -6.74 -8.10
CA ARG A 132 8.82 -5.35 -8.50
C ARG A 132 7.73 -4.65 -7.68
N VAL A 133 6.57 -5.29 -7.47
CA VAL A 133 5.48 -4.70 -6.67
C VAL A 133 5.90 -4.54 -5.20
N THR A 134 6.57 -5.54 -4.64
CA THR A 134 7.11 -5.45 -3.27
C THR A 134 8.14 -4.32 -3.16
N HIS A 135 9.06 -4.19 -4.10
CA HIS A 135 10.04 -3.09 -4.12
C HIS A 135 9.39 -1.70 -4.24
N GLU A 136 8.31 -1.56 -5.03
CA GLU A 136 7.56 -0.31 -5.13
C GLU A 136 6.80 0.03 -3.83
N GLN A 137 6.28 -0.98 -3.12
CA GLN A 137 5.64 -0.80 -1.82
C GLN A 137 6.66 -0.43 -0.73
N ASP A 138 7.81 -1.10 -0.70
CA ASP A 138 8.88 -0.81 0.25
C ASP A 138 9.42 0.61 0.08
N ARG A 139 9.56 1.09 -1.17
CA ARG A 139 9.90 2.50 -1.42
C ARG A 139 8.90 3.46 -0.79
N LYS A 140 7.59 3.24 -1.00
CA LYS A 140 6.55 4.09 -0.42
C LYS A 140 6.50 4.01 1.11
N GLN A 141 6.73 2.84 1.69
CA GLN A 141 6.84 2.69 3.14
C GLN A 141 8.05 3.42 3.69
N ASN A 142 9.21 3.31 3.03
CA ASN A 142 10.43 3.98 3.46
C ASN A 142 10.29 5.51 3.41
N GLU A 143 9.68 6.05 2.35
CA GLU A 143 9.36 7.48 2.26
C GLU A 143 8.46 7.94 3.42
N ARG A 144 7.42 7.16 3.77
CA ARG A 144 6.56 7.44 4.93
C ARG A 144 7.32 7.34 6.24
N SER A 145 8.16 6.32 6.41
CA SER A 145 8.96 6.12 7.62
C SER A 145 9.95 7.27 7.84
N ILE A 146 10.54 7.81 6.78
CA ILE A 146 11.42 8.99 6.85
C ILE A 146 10.60 10.21 7.31
N ALA A 147 9.42 10.43 6.73
CA ALA A 147 8.54 11.53 7.12
C ALA A 147 8.06 11.41 8.58
N ASP A 148 7.68 10.22 9.04
CA ASP A 148 7.28 9.97 10.43
C ASP A 148 8.46 10.20 11.39
N THR A 149 9.67 9.79 11.01
CA THR A 149 10.88 10.04 11.81
C THR A 149 11.19 11.53 11.91
N GLU A 150 11.05 12.28 10.81
CA GLU A 150 11.24 13.73 10.80
C GLU A 150 10.18 14.43 11.67
N TYR A 151 8.92 13.99 11.58
CA TYR A 151 7.82 14.49 12.39
C TYR A 151 8.08 14.24 13.88
N LEU A 152 8.40 13.00 14.27
CA LEU A 152 8.72 12.65 15.65
C LEU A 152 9.93 13.43 16.17
N THR A 153 10.97 13.62 15.35
CA THR A 153 12.15 14.40 15.74
C THR A 153 11.79 15.86 16.00
N ARG A 154 10.93 16.46 15.16
CA ARG A 154 10.44 17.83 15.34
C ARG A 154 9.55 17.94 16.59
N GLU A 155 8.68 16.96 16.82
CA GLU A 155 7.81 16.92 17.99
C GLU A 155 8.63 16.77 19.29
N ILE A 156 9.65 15.91 19.30
CA ILE A 156 10.58 15.75 20.42
C ILE A 156 11.37 17.05 20.66
N ALA A 157 11.80 17.73 19.60
CA ALA A 157 12.48 19.03 19.74
C ALA A 157 11.55 20.08 20.36
N ALA A 158 10.29 20.14 19.93
CA ALA A 158 9.28 21.05 20.49
C ALA A 158 8.96 20.70 21.96
N LEU A 159 8.77 19.42 22.28
CA LEU A 159 8.57 18.93 23.65
C LEU A 159 9.77 19.27 24.54
N ARG A 160 11.00 19.10 24.03
CA ARG A 160 12.23 19.46 24.75
C ARG A 160 12.30 20.95 25.03
N MET A 161 11.91 21.80 24.08
CA MET A 161 11.87 23.26 24.28
C MET A 161 10.81 23.64 25.33
N GLY A 162 9.59 23.10 25.22
CA GLY A 162 8.51 23.36 26.19
C GLY A 162 8.84 22.85 27.60
N LEU A 163 9.45 21.66 27.74
CA LEU A 163 9.94 21.18 29.03
C LEU A 163 11.14 21.99 29.54
N GLY A 164 12.01 22.46 28.64
CA GLY A 164 13.13 23.34 28.97
C GLY A 164 12.68 24.68 29.54
N GLU A 165 11.58 25.26 29.05
CA GLU A 165 11.05 26.52 29.59
C GLU A 165 10.39 26.35 30.96
N VAL A 166 9.79 25.19 31.25
CA VAL A 166 9.03 24.97 32.49
C VAL A 166 9.85 24.32 33.61
N ALA A 167 10.91 23.57 33.29
CA ALA A 167 11.64 22.76 34.28
C ALA A 167 13.07 23.24 34.61
N THR A 168 13.58 24.32 34.01
CA THR A 168 15.01 24.65 34.15
C THR A 168 15.28 25.44 35.43
N ARG A 169 15.46 24.70 36.53
CA ARG A 169 16.17 25.06 37.78
C ARG A 169 15.61 26.22 38.61
N ASP A 170 15.27 27.36 38.02
CA ASP A 170 14.82 28.54 38.78
C ASP A 170 13.38 28.37 39.27
N TRP A 171 12.50 27.75 38.48
CA TRP A 171 11.15 27.38 38.94
C TRP A 171 11.19 26.27 40.01
N ILE A 172 11.97 25.21 39.78
CA ILE A 172 12.14 24.14 40.78
C ILE A 172 12.72 24.70 42.08
N ARG A 173 13.64 25.68 41.99
CA ARG A 173 14.25 26.34 43.15
C ARG A 173 13.28 27.28 43.85
N SER A 174 12.47 28.06 43.14
CA SER A 174 11.46 28.91 43.76
C SER A 174 10.42 28.06 44.48
N GLU A 175 9.96 26.97 43.86
CA GLU A 175 8.97 26.09 44.48
C GLU A 175 9.54 25.35 45.69
N PHE A 176 10.80 24.91 45.64
CA PHE A 176 11.47 24.35 46.81
C PHE A 176 11.63 25.35 47.94
N GLN A 177 11.92 26.62 47.63
CA GLN A 177 12.06 27.67 48.64
C GLN A 177 10.72 28.04 49.25
N ASP A 178 9.66 28.16 48.45
CA ASP A 178 8.31 28.41 48.95
C ASP A 178 7.84 27.26 49.85
N LEU A 179 8.08 26.00 49.46
CA LEU A 179 7.78 24.83 50.30
C LEU A 179 8.57 24.83 51.62
N ILE A 180 9.87 25.15 51.59
CA ILE A 180 10.70 25.25 52.81
C ILE A 180 10.17 26.36 53.71
N LYS A 181 9.85 27.53 53.14
CA LYS A 181 9.37 28.69 53.89
C LYS A 181 8.02 28.41 54.55
N GLU A 182 7.10 27.73 53.85
CA GLU A 182 5.81 27.32 54.42
C GLU A 182 5.99 26.36 55.61
N MET A 183 6.95 25.43 55.53
CA MET A 183 7.26 24.53 56.64
C MET A 183 7.87 25.27 57.84
N ASP A 184 8.76 26.23 57.61
CA ASP A 184 9.42 26.99 58.66
C ASP A 184 8.43 27.95 59.36
N GLU A 185 7.54 28.59 58.59
CA GLU A 185 6.43 29.38 59.15
C GLU A 185 5.50 28.52 60.01
N ARG A 186 5.10 27.32 59.55
CA ARG A 186 4.30 26.39 60.37
C ARG A 186 5.03 25.97 61.66
N ARG A 187 6.37 25.89 61.64
CA ARG A 187 7.19 25.55 62.80
C ARG A 187 7.34 26.72 63.79
N LEU A 188 7.47 27.95 63.27
CA LEU A 188 7.49 29.17 64.07
C LEU A 188 6.15 29.44 64.76
N PHE A 189 5.04 29.31 64.03
CA PHE A 189 3.69 29.46 64.61
C PHE A 189 3.34 28.38 65.64
N SER A 190 4.01 27.22 65.62
CA SER A 190 3.84 26.19 66.67
C SER A 190 4.76 26.39 67.88
N GLY A 191 5.88 27.13 67.75
CA GLY A 191 6.81 27.41 68.85
C GLY A 191 6.40 28.58 69.75
N GLU A 192 5.70 29.58 69.23
CA GLU A 192 5.31 30.78 69.99
C GLU A 192 4.13 30.55 70.95
N SER A 193 3.51 29.36 70.88
CA SER A 193 2.39 28.98 71.77
C SER A 193 2.85 28.48 73.15
N ASP A 194 4.15 28.26 73.36
CA ASP A 194 4.70 27.59 74.56
C ASP A 194 5.56 28.52 75.47
N GLU A 195 5.81 29.77 75.06
CA GLU A 195 6.65 30.74 75.80
C GLU A 195 5.84 31.86 76.50
N GLY A 196 4.58 31.57 76.82
CA GLY A 196 3.65 32.50 77.49
C GLY A 196 3.45 32.28 78.99
N ASP A 197 4.11 31.29 79.61
CA ASP A 197 3.83 30.90 81.00
C ASP A 197 5.11 30.49 81.77
N ARG A 198 5.96 31.46 82.11
CA ARG A 198 6.94 31.38 83.22
C ARG A 198 7.20 32.74 83.85
#